data_AF-A0AA35TFX6-F1
#
_entry.id   AF-A0AA35TFX6-F1
#
_cell.length_a   1.000
_cell.length_b   1.000
_cell.length_c   1.000
_cell.angle_alpha   90.00
_cell.angle_beta   90.00
_cell.angle_gamma   90.00
#
_symmetry.space_group_name_H-M   'P 1'
#
loop_
_entity.id
_entity.type
_entity.pdbx_description
1 polymer ?
#
loop_
_entity_poly.entity_id
_entity_poly.type
_entity_poly.pdbx_seq_one_letter_code
_entity_poly.pdbx_strand_id
1 'polypeptide(L)'
;MIVGVDFSGAKADNATWVTQGRLEGQSLRIHSSRSMPRAELADLLASLPTETVAALDFPYSVPQQFAEFWVPKATEMPILWQEAAGMEYQEFLALRDEFCSQHGEPLRRGDLYFPECYSCLHKFNPNMVPMTFRGMQMLDRLWREGCRVPPLDDSGRTGPVLLESMPGAVINSFGLPHKGYKNGVRRHELRQQILAGLSTRSGVVLENLDEFREQHFIDWHPAPRRQYIISVSGNVEIELGDGTKHTFNPGDARLVEDLTGKGHITRVPGDTPSISAVIPLA
;
A
#
# COMPACT_ATOMS: atom_id res chain seq x y z
N MET A 1 -10.25 -13.59 -8.24
CA MET A 1 -9.66 -13.10 -6.97
C MET A 1 -9.23 -11.65 -7.18
N ILE A 2 -9.24 -10.81 -6.14
CA ILE A 2 -8.76 -9.42 -6.23
C ILE A 2 -7.52 -9.26 -5.35
N VAL A 3 -6.50 -8.60 -5.88
CA VAL A 3 -5.28 -8.25 -5.15
C VAL A 3 -5.05 -6.74 -5.28
N GLY A 4 -4.79 -6.07 -4.15
CA GLY A 4 -4.33 -4.69 -4.12
C GLY A 4 -2.93 -4.62 -3.56
N VAL A 5 -2.05 -3.86 -4.21
CA VAL A 5 -0.64 -3.72 -3.80
C VAL A 5 -0.30 -2.24 -3.62
N ASP A 6 0.11 -1.87 -2.41
CA ASP A 6 0.80 -0.61 -2.12
C ASP A 6 2.30 -0.86 -2.29
N PHE A 7 2.81 -0.52 -3.48
CA PHE A 7 4.16 -0.90 -3.89
C PHE A 7 5.19 0.11 -3.39
N SER A 8 6.27 -0.39 -2.78
CA SER A 8 7.34 0.47 -2.31
C SER A 8 8.56 0.43 -3.22
N GLY A 9 8.93 1.61 -3.74
CA GLY A 9 10.23 1.86 -4.36
C GLY A 9 11.38 2.01 -3.36
N ALA A 10 11.15 1.89 -2.05
CA ALA A 10 12.21 2.09 -1.07
C ALA A 10 13.38 1.12 -1.28
N LYS A 11 14.59 1.58 -0.96
CA LYS A 11 15.80 0.73 -0.99
C LYS A 11 15.63 -0.49 -0.06
N ALA A 12 15.05 -0.28 1.11
CA ALA A 12 14.62 -1.36 1.99
C ALA A 12 13.40 -2.06 1.38
N ASP A 13 13.49 -3.37 1.22
CA ASP A 13 12.47 -4.19 0.55
C ASP A 13 11.49 -4.83 1.57
N ASN A 14 10.89 -4.00 2.42
CA ASN A 14 10.04 -4.46 3.52
C ASN A 14 8.75 -3.64 3.71
N ALA A 15 8.48 -2.70 2.79
CA ALA A 15 7.37 -1.75 2.92
C ALA A 15 6.29 -1.92 1.85
N THR A 16 6.36 -2.97 1.03
CA THR A 16 5.32 -3.29 0.05
C THR A 16 4.21 -4.08 0.73
N TRP A 17 2.98 -3.56 0.70
CA TRP A 17 1.81 -4.19 1.30
C TRP A 17 0.93 -4.84 0.23
N VAL A 18 0.40 -6.02 0.56
CA VAL A 18 -0.45 -6.81 -0.33
C VAL A 18 -1.72 -7.21 0.41
N THR A 19 -2.86 -6.81 -0.16
CA THR A 19 -4.19 -7.20 0.29
C THR A 19 -4.81 -8.15 -0.71
N GLN A 20 -5.21 -9.34 -0.27
CA GLN A 20 -5.86 -10.36 -1.10
C GLN A 20 -7.29 -10.54 -0.63
N GLY A 21 -8.24 -10.65 -1.56
CA GLY A 21 -9.64 -10.90 -1.24
C GLY A 21 -10.41 -11.51 -2.40
N ARG A 22 -11.65 -11.87 -2.12
CA ARG A 22 -12.58 -12.44 -3.09
C ARG A 22 -13.78 -11.51 -3.25
N LEU A 23 -14.00 -11.07 -4.48
CA LEU A 23 -15.17 -10.28 -4.87
C LEU A 23 -16.25 -11.25 -5.39
N GLU A 24 -17.43 -11.22 -4.78
CA GLU A 24 -18.62 -11.94 -5.22
C GLU A 24 -19.79 -10.94 -5.31
N GLY A 25 -20.27 -10.68 -6.53
CA GLY A 25 -21.23 -9.60 -6.77
C GLY A 25 -20.66 -8.25 -6.35
N GLN A 26 -21.28 -7.62 -5.35
CA GLN A 26 -20.83 -6.36 -4.76
C GLN A 26 -20.13 -6.54 -3.41
N SER A 27 -19.89 -7.77 -2.96
CA SER A 27 -19.23 -8.04 -1.69
C SER A 27 -17.77 -8.46 -1.90
N LEU A 28 -16.85 -7.73 -1.29
CA LEU A 28 -15.44 -8.09 -1.19
C LEU A 28 -15.14 -8.59 0.22
N ARG A 29 -14.73 -9.85 0.32
CA ARG A 29 -14.19 -10.44 1.55
C ARG A 29 -12.67 -10.43 1.49
N ILE A 30 -12.03 -9.82 2.48
CA ILE A 30 -10.57 -9.77 2.58
C ILE A 30 -10.08 -11.06 3.23
N HIS A 31 -9.07 -11.71 2.65
CA HIS A 31 -8.46 -12.94 3.18
C HIS A 31 -7.15 -12.66 3.91
N SER A 32 -6.37 -11.68 3.44
CA SER A 32 -5.09 -11.32 4.05
C SER A 32 -4.70 -9.90 3.68
N SER A 33 -4.02 -9.20 4.59
CA SER A 33 -3.30 -7.95 4.34
C SER A 33 -1.97 -8.05 5.08
N ARG A 34 -0.85 -8.05 4.33
CA ARG A 34 0.49 -8.23 4.92
C ARG A 34 1.55 -7.52 4.11
N SER A 35 2.67 -7.17 4.74
CA SER A 35 3.87 -6.74 4.04
C SER A 35 4.66 -7.94 3.49
N MET A 36 5.35 -7.75 2.37
CA MET A 36 6.29 -8.73 1.84
C MET A 36 7.37 -8.08 0.96
N PRO A 37 8.55 -8.71 0.79
CA PRO A 37 9.55 -8.28 -0.18
C PRO A 37 9.03 -8.31 -1.61
N ARG A 38 9.55 -7.45 -2.49
CA ARG A 38 9.18 -7.38 -3.91
C ARG A 38 9.45 -8.69 -4.65
N ALA A 39 10.51 -9.42 -4.30
CA ALA A 39 10.78 -10.72 -4.91
C ALA A 39 9.65 -11.73 -4.64
N GLU A 40 9.22 -11.82 -3.38
CA GLU A 40 8.08 -12.67 -2.96
C GLU A 40 6.75 -12.17 -3.56
N LEU A 41 6.57 -10.86 -3.71
CA LEU A 41 5.42 -10.30 -4.41
C LEU A 41 5.37 -10.77 -5.87
N ALA A 42 6.51 -10.75 -6.57
CA ALA A 42 6.56 -11.21 -7.96
C ALA A 42 6.24 -12.71 -8.06
N ASP A 43 6.76 -13.53 -7.14
CA ASP A 43 6.44 -14.96 -7.05
C ASP A 43 4.95 -15.19 -6.80
N LEU A 44 4.39 -14.46 -5.83
CA LEU A 44 2.97 -14.51 -5.50
C LEU A 44 2.14 -14.18 -6.73
N LEU A 45 2.35 -13.02 -7.34
CA LEU A 45 1.58 -12.54 -8.50
C LEU A 45 1.66 -13.52 -9.67
N ALA A 46 2.84 -14.03 -10.02
CA ALA A 46 3.01 -15.00 -11.10
C ALA A 46 2.24 -16.31 -10.84
N SER A 47 2.10 -16.72 -9.58
CA SER A 47 1.42 -17.96 -9.20
C SER A 47 -0.12 -17.87 -9.13
N LEU A 48 -0.70 -16.66 -9.26
CA LEU A 48 -2.13 -16.48 -9.04
C LEU A 48 -2.97 -17.06 -10.19
N PRO A 49 -4.21 -17.54 -9.91
CA PRO A 49 -5.12 -18.02 -10.94
C PRO A 49 -5.41 -16.97 -12.01
N THR A 50 -5.67 -17.42 -13.24
CA THR A 50 -5.98 -16.61 -14.43
C THR A 50 -7.09 -15.58 -14.21
N GLU A 51 -8.09 -15.90 -13.39
CA GLU A 51 -9.24 -15.04 -13.06
C GLU A 51 -8.92 -13.98 -12.00
N THR A 52 -7.64 -13.85 -11.64
CA THR A 52 -7.19 -12.84 -10.70
C THR A 52 -6.97 -11.51 -11.40
N VAL A 53 -7.40 -10.44 -10.72
CA VAL A 53 -7.05 -9.07 -11.06
C VAL A 53 -6.22 -8.50 -9.92
N ALA A 54 -5.02 -8.01 -10.23
CA ALA A 54 -4.12 -7.36 -9.30
C ALA A 54 -3.94 -5.88 -9.68
N ALA A 55 -4.21 -4.99 -8.74
CA ALA A 55 -4.02 -3.55 -8.88
C ALA A 55 -2.72 -3.15 -8.15
N LEU A 56 -1.77 -2.53 -8.87
CA LEU A 56 -0.44 -2.18 -8.35
C LEU A 56 -0.26 -0.66 -8.31
N ASP A 57 0.07 -0.10 -7.14
CA ASP A 57 0.33 1.34 -6.93
C ASP A 57 1.74 1.74 -7.42
N PHE A 58 1.98 1.67 -8.73
CA PHE A 58 3.16 2.25 -9.37
C PHE A 58 2.97 2.48 -10.89
N PRO A 59 3.71 3.42 -11.52
CA PRO A 59 3.67 3.65 -12.96
C PRO A 59 4.13 2.45 -13.81
N TYR A 60 3.32 1.99 -14.77
CA TYR A 60 3.71 0.90 -15.71
C TYR A 60 4.51 1.41 -16.91
N SER A 61 4.52 2.72 -17.12
CA SER A 61 5.06 3.38 -18.30
C SER A 61 5.82 4.64 -17.92
N VAL A 62 6.57 5.18 -18.88
CA VAL A 62 7.28 6.45 -18.79
C VAL A 62 6.76 7.42 -19.85
N PRO A 63 7.02 8.74 -19.75
CA PRO A 63 6.63 9.70 -20.78
C PRO A 63 7.21 9.31 -22.14
N GLN A 64 6.42 9.51 -23.21
CA GLN A 64 6.81 9.13 -24.56
C GLN A 64 8.17 9.71 -24.97
N GLN A 65 8.42 10.99 -24.69
CA GLN A 65 9.70 11.65 -24.99
C GLN A 65 10.88 11.00 -24.25
N PHE A 66 10.67 10.51 -23.01
CA PHE A 66 11.71 9.81 -22.27
C PHE A 66 11.95 8.41 -22.82
N ALA A 67 10.89 7.68 -23.21
CA ALA A 67 11.01 6.39 -23.87
C ALA A 67 11.80 6.49 -25.19
N GLU A 68 11.49 7.50 -26.02
CA GLU A 68 12.18 7.78 -27.28
C GLU A 68 13.65 8.17 -27.06
N PHE A 69 13.96 8.91 -25.99
CA PHE A 69 15.34 9.24 -25.62
C PHE A 69 16.13 8.02 -25.14
N TRP A 70 15.52 7.20 -24.28
CA TRP A 70 16.16 6.04 -23.67
C TRP A 70 16.34 4.89 -24.65
N VAL A 71 15.27 4.46 -25.31
CA VAL A 71 15.25 3.31 -26.21
C VAL A 71 14.53 3.70 -27.50
N PRO A 72 15.20 4.41 -28.44
CA PRO A 72 14.54 4.95 -29.65
C PRO A 72 13.80 3.93 -30.53
N LYS A 73 14.15 2.64 -30.39
CA LYS A 73 13.53 1.53 -31.14
C LYS A 73 12.36 0.88 -30.40
N ALA A 74 12.07 1.26 -29.16
CA ALA A 74 10.99 0.68 -28.38
C ALA A 74 9.64 1.11 -28.96
N THR A 75 8.89 0.14 -29.49
CA THR A 75 7.52 0.33 -29.98
C THR A 75 6.46 0.02 -28.92
N GLU A 76 6.84 -0.70 -27.86
CA GLU A 76 5.93 -1.17 -26.82
C GLU A 76 6.57 -1.14 -25.43
N MET A 77 5.75 -1.03 -24.39
CA MET A 77 6.22 -0.95 -22.99
C MET A 77 7.06 -2.15 -22.53
N PRO A 78 6.76 -3.41 -22.91
CA PRO A 78 7.59 -4.56 -22.49
C PRO A 78 9.07 -4.47 -22.90
N ILE A 79 9.39 -3.75 -23.98
CA ILE A 79 10.77 -3.50 -24.38
C ILE A 79 11.47 -2.65 -23.31
N LEU A 80 10.82 -1.59 -22.83
CA LEU A 80 11.35 -0.74 -21.76
C LEU A 80 11.48 -1.50 -20.43
N TRP A 81 10.54 -2.41 -20.14
CA TRP A 81 10.63 -3.26 -18.95
C TRP A 81 11.84 -4.19 -19.01
N GLN A 82 12.07 -4.82 -20.16
CA GLN A 82 13.25 -5.65 -20.40
C GLN A 82 14.56 -4.87 -20.22
N GLU A 83 14.63 -3.65 -20.77
CA GLU A 83 15.80 -2.78 -20.59
C GLU A 83 15.99 -2.38 -19.12
N ALA A 84 14.91 -2.06 -18.39
CA ALA A 84 14.98 -1.80 -16.94
C ALA A 84 15.48 -3.03 -16.16
N ALA A 85 15.06 -4.24 -16.55
CA ALA A 85 15.45 -5.48 -15.91
C ALA A 85 16.95 -5.79 -16.05
N GLY A 86 17.56 -5.37 -17.16
CA GLY A 86 19.00 -5.49 -17.42
C GLY A 86 19.86 -4.34 -16.88
N MET A 87 19.25 -3.35 -16.22
CA MET A 87 19.90 -2.12 -15.80
C MET A 87 19.99 -2.02 -14.27
N GLU A 88 21.03 -1.34 -13.77
CA GLU A 88 21.15 -0.95 -12.38
C GLU A 88 20.45 0.39 -12.10
N TYR A 89 19.95 0.57 -10.88
CA TYR A 89 19.21 1.80 -10.52
C TYR A 89 20.01 3.09 -10.73
N GLN A 90 21.34 3.05 -10.53
CA GLN A 90 22.19 4.22 -10.75
C GLN A 90 22.31 4.60 -12.23
N GLU A 91 22.30 3.62 -13.13
CA GLU A 91 22.33 3.85 -14.57
C GLU A 91 21.01 4.49 -15.01
N PHE A 92 19.89 3.98 -14.53
CA PHE A 92 18.57 4.56 -14.79
C PHE A 92 18.45 6.00 -14.25
N LEU A 93 19.01 6.25 -13.07
CA LEU A 93 19.01 7.58 -12.47
C LEU A 93 19.86 8.57 -13.27
N ALA A 94 21.04 8.15 -13.75
CA ALA A 94 21.90 8.97 -14.59
C ALA A 94 21.23 9.33 -15.92
N LEU A 95 20.63 8.32 -16.59
CA LEU A 95 19.85 8.49 -17.81
C LEU A 95 18.68 9.48 -17.61
N ARG A 96 17.93 9.32 -16.52
CA ARG A 96 16.85 10.24 -16.15
C ARG A 96 17.37 11.65 -15.93
N ASP A 97 18.48 11.81 -15.22
CA ASP A 97 19.03 13.12 -14.90
C ASP A 97 19.54 13.84 -16.15
N GLU A 98 20.17 13.11 -17.08
CA GLU A 98 20.57 13.62 -18.39
C GLU A 98 19.35 14.12 -19.19
N PHE A 99 18.31 13.29 -19.32
CA PHE A 99 17.10 13.67 -20.03
C PHE A 99 16.41 14.89 -19.41
N CYS A 100 16.18 14.85 -18.09
CA CYS A 100 15.44 15.92 -17.43
C CYS A 100 16.20 17.25 -17.40
N SER A 101 17.53 17.24 -17.51
CA SER A 101 18.31 18.48 -17.66
C SER A 101 18.04 19.21 -18.99
N GLN A 102 17.61 18.48 -20.02
CA GLN A 102 17.35 19.00 -21.36
C GLN A 102 15.85 19.23 -21.63
N HIS A 103 14.99 18.39 -21.04
CA HIS A 103 13.56 18.32 -21.39
C HIS A 103 12.61 18.58 -20.20
N GLY A 104 13.14 18.76 -18.99
CA GLY A 104 12.32 18.87 -17.78
C GLY A 104 11.69 17.54 -17.35
N GLU A 105 10.59 17.60 -16.59
CA GLU A 105 9.87 16.43 -16.08
C GLU A 105 8.50 16.28 -16.79
N PRO A 106 8.46 15.76 -18.03
CA PRO A 106 7.20 15.59 -18.74
C PRO A 106 6.29 14.59 -18.02
N LEU A 107 5.00 14.80 -18.20
CA LEU A 107 3.94 13.91 -17.71
C LEU A 107 3.58 12.87 -18.76
N ARG A 108 3.13 11.69 -18.33
CA ARG A 108 2.47 10.72 -19.21
C ARG A 108 1.07 11.23 -19.53
N ARG A 109 0.47 10.70 -20.60
CA ARG A 109 -0.92 11.03 -20.95
C ARG A 109 -1.89 10.79 -19.79
N GLY A 110 -1.74 9.68 -19.06
CA GLY A 110 -2.59 9.35 -17.91
C GLY A 110 -2.39 10.28 -16.72
N ASP A 111 -1.17 10.81 -16.52
CA ASP A 111 -0.87 11.73 -15.43
C ASP A 111 -1.64 13.06 -15.58
N LEU A 112 -1.99 13.46 -16.82
CA LEU A 112 -2.77 14.67 -17.10
C LEU A 112 -4.24 14.58 -16.68
N TYR A 113 -4.74 13.40 -16.31
CA TYR A 113 -6.13 13.22 -15.92
C TYR A 113 -6.43 13.74 -14.50
N PHE A 114 -5.40 13.89 -13.66
CA PHE A 114 -5.53 14.40 -12.30
C PHE A 114 -4.46 15.46 -12.01
N PRO A 115 -4.83 16.66 -11.53
CA PRO A 115 -3.89 17.76 -11.33
C PRO A 115 -2.83 17.49 -10.24
N GLU A 116 -3.06 16.55 -9.35
CA GLU A 116 -2.16 16.14 -8.27
C GLU A 116 -1.08 15.11 -8.70
N CYS A 117 -1.04 14.70 -9.97
CA CYS A 117 -0.05 13.75 -10.46
C CYS A 117 1.35 14.35 -10.52
N TYR A 118 2.34 13.53 -10.16
CA TYR A 118 3.75 13.80 -10.42
C TYR A 118 4.20 12.98 -11.62
N SER A 119 5.19 13.48 -12.35
CA SER A 119 5.88 12.66 -13.35
C SER A 119 6.46 11.42 -12.67
N CYS A 120 6.41 10.27 -13.35
CA CYS A 120 7.09 9.06 -12.89
C CYS A 120 8.63 9.23 -12.81
N LEU A 121 9.15 10.33 -13.38
CA LEU A 121 10.55 10.78 -13.33
C LEU A 121 10.83 11.77 -12.18
N HIS A 122 9.84 12.11 -11.36
CA HIS A 122 9.98 13.09 -10.29
C HIS A 122 10.84 12.55 -9.14
N LYS A 123 11.92 13.28 -8.79
CA LYS A 123 12.96 12.83 -7.85
C LYS A 123 12.76 13.32 -6.41
N PHE A 124 11.94 14.35 -6.21
CA PHE A 124 11.69 14.97 -4.90
C PHE A 124 10.42 14.40 -4.27
N ASN A 125 10.13 14.73 -3.00
CA ASN A 125 9.00 14.14 -2.27
C ASN A 125 7.63 14.52 -2.92
N PRO A 126 6.88 13.57 -3.51
CA PRO A 126 7.08 12.11 -3.49
C PRO A 126 8.03 11.60 -4.58
N ASN A 127 9.09 10.87 -4.19
CA ASN A 127 10.09 10.39 -5.16
C ASN A 127 9.52 9.19 -5.93
N MET A 128 9.19 9.40 -7.19
CA MET A 128 8.56 8.41 -8.07
C MET A 128 9.58 7.52 -8.78
N VAL A 129 10.81 7.99 -8.98
CA VAL A 129 11.84 7.30 -9.78
C VAL A 129 12.08 5.85 -9.33
N PRO A 130 12.34 5.55 -8.05
CA PRO A 130 12.66 4.19 -7.66
C PRO A 130 11.44 3.26 -7.72
N MET A 131 10.24 3.80 -7.52
CA MET A 131 8.99 3.05 -7.63
C MET A 131 8.75 2.65 -9.09
N THR A 132 8.87 3.60 -10.01
CA THR A 132 8.76 3.37 -11.46
C THR A 132 9.81 2.36 -11.93
N PHE A 133 11.08 2.56 -11.56
CA PHE A 133 12.16 1.68 -12.00
C PHE A 133 12.01 0.24 -11.50
N ARG A 134 11.83 0.05 -10.18
CA ARG A 134 11.65 -1.28 -9.61
C ARG A 134 10.35 -1.94 -10.07
N GLY A 135 9.31 -1.14 -10.30
CA GLY A 135 8.06 -1.57 -10.90
C GLY A 135 8.26 -2.15 -12.30
N MET A 136 8.99 -1.45 -13.18
CA MET A 136 9.32 -1.95 -14.52
C MET A 136 10.12 -3.26 -14.48
N GLN A 137 11.09 -3.39 -13.54
CA GLN A 137 11.82 -4.65 -13.36
C GLN A 137 10.89 -5.82 -12.97
N MET A 138 9.91 -5.56 -12.09
CA MET A 138 8.91 -6.54 -11.72
C MET A 138 7.97 -6.88 -12.89
N LEU A 139 7.55 -5.88 -13.67
CA LEU A 139 6.69 -6.08 -14.83
C LEU A 139 7.36 -6.92 -15.92
N ASP A 140 8.66 -6.76 -16.19
CA ASP A 140 9.38 -7.64 -17.13
C ASP A 140 9.26 -9.11 -16.73
N ARG A 141 9.51 -9.40 -15.44
CA ARG A 141 9.37 -10.75 -14.91
C ARG A 141 7.93 -11.26 -15.06
N LEU A 142 6.95 -10.52 -14.55
CA LEU A 142 5.55 -10.93 -14.56
C LEU A 142 5.01 -11.13 -15.99
N TRP A 143 5.41 -10.26 -16.92
CA TRP A 143 5.06 -10.38 -18.34
C TRP A 143 5.59 -11.68 -18.96
N ARG A 144 6.84 -12.05 -18.65
CA ARG A 144 7.44 -13.32 -19.12
C ARG A 144 6.78 -14.55 -18.49
N GLU A 145 6.38 -14.46 -17.22
CA GLU A 145 5.64 -15.51 -16.50
C GLU A 145 4.16 -15.64 -16.96
N GLY A 146 3.73 -14.79 -17.90
CA GLY A 146 2.43 -14.91 -18.54
C GLY A 146 1.33 -14.05 -17.91
N CYS A 147 1.65 -13.08 -17.06
CA CYS A 147 0.68 -12.08 -16.63
C CYS A 147 0.24 -11.20 -17.80
N ARG A 148 -0.99 -10.70 -17.73
CA ARG A 148 -1.61 -9.85 -18.75
C ARG A 148 -1.67 -8.41 -18.27
N VAL A 149 -1.40 -7.46 -19.15
CA VAL A 149 -1.33 -6.03 -18.82
C VAL A 149 -2.11 -5.21 -19.84
N PRO A 150 -3.44 -5.07 -19.67
CA PRO A 150 -4.25 -4.28 -20.59
C PRO A 150 -3.79 -2.81 -20.64
N PRO A 151 -3.86 -2.15 -21.82
CA PRO A 151 -4.44 -2.65 -23.07
C PRO A 151 -3.43 -3.36 -23.99
N LEU A 152 -2.28 -3.82 -23.48
CA LEU A 152 -1.34 -4.58 -24.31
C LEU A 152 -1.99 -5.89 -24.78
N ASP A 153 -1.61 -6.34 -25.98
CA ASP A 153 -2.09 -7.60 -26.53
C ASP A 153 -1.60 -8.76 -25.65
N ASP A 154 -2.53 -9.62 -25.24
CA ASP A 154 -2.22 -10.75 -24.36
C ASP A 154 -1.16 -11.68 -24.97
N SER A 155 -0.98 -11.74 -26.30
CA SER A 155 0.09 -12.51 -26.95
C SER A 155 0.14 -13.98 -26.50
N GLY A 156 -1.04 -14.57 -26.26
CA GLY A 156 -1.19 -15.95 -25.77
C GLY A 156 -0.98 -16.14 -24.26
N ARG A 157 -0.79 -15.07 -23.50
CA ARG A 157 -0.67 -15.09 -22.04
C ARG A 157 -1.99 -15.43 -21.37
N THR A 158 -1.93 -16.28 -20.35
CA THR A 158 -3.11 -16.77 -19.61
C THR A 158 -3.01 -16.54 -18.11
N GLY A 159 -2.03 -15.77 -17.65
CA GLY A 159 -1.87 -15.44 -16.24
C GLY A 159 -2.87 -14.38 -15.75
N PRO A 160 -2.69 -13.91 -14.51
CA PRO A 160 -3.55 -12.90 -13.92
C PRO A 160 -3.43 -11.56 -14.65
N VAL A 161 -4.47 -10.74 -14.53
CA VAL A 161 -4.50 -9.38 -15.06
C VAL A 161 -3.85 -8.43 -14.06
N LEU A 162 -2.91 -7.61 -14.53
CA LEU A 162 -2.26 -6.56 -13.75
C LEU A 162 -2.77 -5.20 -14.23
N LEU A 163 -3.17 -4.35 -13.28
CA LEU A 163 -3.67 -3.01 -13.53
C LEU A 163 -2.80 -1.99 -12.79
N GLU A 164 -2.40 -0.93 -13.49
CA GLU A 164 -1.84 0.26 -12.85
C GLU A 164 -2.95 0.92 -12.01
N SER A 165 -2.65 1.16 -10.73
CA SER A 165 -3.57 1.80 -9.79
C SER A 165 -3.02 3.14 -9.34
N MET A 166 -3.91 4.12 -9.17
CA MET A 166 -3.61 5.38 -8.51
C MET A 166 -4.57 5.55 -7.32
N PRO A 167 -4.27 4.98 -6.14
CA PRO A 167 -5.19 4.96 -5.01
C PRO A 167 -5.64 6.36 -4.57
N GLY A 168 -4.75 7.36 -4.65
CA GLY A 168 -5.07 8.76 -4.33
C GLY A 168 -6.21 9.34 -5.18
N ALA A 169 -6.18 9.12 -6.50
CA ALA A 169 -7.23 9.57 -7.40
C ALA A 169 -8.54 8.81 -7.20
N VAL A 170 -8.48 7.51 -6.90
CA VAL A 170 -9.68 6.71 -6.58
C VAL A 170 -10.36 7.24 -5.31
N ILE A 171 -9.60 7.46 -4.24
CA ILE A 171 -10.11 8.05 -2.99
C ILE A 171 -10.72 9.44 -3.25
N ASN A 172 -10.05 10.28 -4.04
CA ASN A 172 -10.54 11.60 -4.43
C ASN A 172 -11.87 11.50 -5.21
N SER A 173 -11.97 10.57 -6.16
CA SER A 173 -13.19 10.35 -6.96
C SER A 173 -14.40 9.92 -6.13
N PHE A 174 -14.17 9.26 -4.99
CA PHE A 174 -15.19 8.90 -4.01
C PHE A 174 -15.57 10.04 -3.05
N GLY A 175 -14.96 11.23 -3.20
CA GLY A 175 -15.15 12.36 -2.29
C GLY A 175 -14.61 12.08 -0.88
N LEU A 176 -13.61 11.20 -0.76
CA LEU A 176 -12.97 10.84 0.50
C LEU A 176 -11.66 11.65 0.70
N PRO A 177 -11.15 11.77 1.93
CA PRO A 177 -9.93 12.53 2.19
C PRO A 177 -8.70 11.92 1.51
N HIS A 178 -8.21 12.54 0.43
CA HIS A 178 -7.10 12.02 -0.38
C HIS A 178 -5.73 12.66 -0.06
N LYS A 179 -5.69 13.73 0.75
CA LYS A 179 -4.45 14.40 1.19
C LYS A 179 -4.21 14.20 2.68
N GLY A 180 -2.94 14.08 3.08
CA GLY A 180 -2.55 14.00 4.49
C GLY A 180 -2.82 12.65 5.19
N TYR A 181 -3.55 11.72 4.57
CA TYR A 181 -3.82 10.41 5.18
C TYR A 181 -2.56 9.50 5.27
N LYS A 182 -1.54 9.72 4.42
CA LYS A 182 -0.28 8.97 4.49
C LYS A 182 0.58 9.45 5.68
N ASN A 183 0.94 10.73 5.72
CA ASN A 183 1.97 11.26 6.65
C ASN A 183 1.53 12.48 7.48
N GLY A 184 0.26 12.90 7.39
CA GLY A 184 -0.23 14.09 8.09
C GLY A 184 -0.44 13.89 9.59
N VAL A 185 -0.63 15.00 10.30
CA VAL A 185 -0.94 15.00 11.75
C VAL A 185 -2.23 14.24 12.02
N ARG A 186 -3.27 14.46 11.19
CA ARG A 186 -4.58 13.79 11.29
C ARG A 186 -4.63 12.45 10.56
N ARG A 187 -3.50 11.83 10.20
CA ARG A 187 -3.46 10.63 9.34
C ARG A 187 -4.37 9.50 9.81
N HIS A 188 -4.41 9.21 11.12
CA HIS A 188 -5.23 8.12 11.67
C HIS A 188 -6.72 8.41 11.51
N GLU A 189 -7.15 9.61 11.87
CA GLU A 189 -8.53 10.08 11.67
C GLU A 189 -8.94 10.02 10.19
N LEU A 190 -8.09 10.53 9.29
CA LEU A 190 -8.36 10.52 7.86
C LEU A 190 -8.44 9.10 7.29
N ARG A 191 -7.58 8.17 7.74
CA ARG A 191 -7.66 6.74 7.37
C ARG A 191 -8.97 6.11 7.86
N GLN A 192 -9.39 6.40 9.08
CA GLN A 192 -10.68 5.93 9.60
C GLN A 192 -11.86 6.47 8.77
N GLN A 193 -11.83 7.74 8.38
CA GLN A 193 -12.84 8.33 7.50
C GLN A 193 -12.86 7.68 6.12
N ILE A 194 -11.68 7.39 5.54
CA ILE A 194 -11.58 6.66 4.28
C ILE A 194 -12.23 5.28 4.43
N LEU A 195 -11.79 4.47 5.40
CA LEU A 195 -12.29 3.11 5.59
C LEU A 195 -13.79 3.06 5.85
N ALA A 196 -14.32 3.96 6.69
CA ALA A 196 -15.75 4.07 6.96
C ALA A 196 -16.56 4.48 5.71
N GLY A 197 -15.97 5.25 4.81
CA GLY A 197 -16.62 5.74 3.60
C GLY A 197 -16.48 4.82 2.38
N LEU A 198 -15.47 3.96 2.32
CA LEU A 198 -15.16 3.13 1.14
C LEU A 198 -16.35 2.31 0.68
N SER A 199 -17.01 1.58 1.59
CA SER A 199 -18.13 0.71 1.23
C SER A 199 -19.28 1.49 0.60
N THR A 200 -19.70 2.58 1.25
CA THR A 200 -20.83 3.41 0.80
C THR A 200 -20.52 4.16 -0.48
N ARG A 201 -19.28 4.65 -0.66
CA ARG A 201 -18.90 5.48 -1.82
C ARG A 201 -18.53 4.66 -3.05
N SER A 202 -17.98 3.46 -2.87
CA SER A 202 -17.60 2.57 -3.98
C SER A 202 -18.75 1.67 -4.45
N GLY A 203 -19.75 1.43 -3.60
CA GLY A 203 -20.79 0.42 -3.85
C GLY A 203 -20.30 -1.02 -3.68
N VAL A 204 -19.09 -1.22 -3.15
CA VAL A 204 -18.53 -2.53 -2.81
C VAL A 204 -18.55 -2.73 -1.29
N VAL A 205 -19.34 -3.67 -0.82
CA VAL A 205 -19.41 -4.06 0.60
C VAL A 205 -18.11 -4.73 1.01
N LEU A 206 -17.49 -4.27 2.10
CA LEU A 206 -16.30 -4.89 2.68
C LEU A 206 -16.73 -5.71 3.91
N GLU A 207 -17.10 -6.98 3.69
CA GLU A 207 -17.84 -7.80 4.67
C GLU A 207 -17.16 -7.92 6.03
N ASN A 208 -15.85 -8.08 6.00
CA ASN A 208 -15.03 -8.33 7.18
C ASN A 208 -14.01 -7.23 7.42
N LEU A 209 -14.30 -5.99 6.97
CA LEU A 209 -13.40 -4.87 7.15
C LEU A 209 -13.01 -4.67 8.62
N ASP A 210 -13.93 -4.90 9.56
CA ASP A 210 -13.67 -4.75 10.98
C ASP A 210 -12.60 -5.73 11.54
N GLU A 211 -12.33 -6.84 10.85
CA GLU A 211 -11.20 -7.74 11.16
C GLU A 211 -9.84 -7.11 10.79
N PHE A 212 -9.84 -6.18 9.82
CA PHE A 212 -8.66 -5.51 9.26
C PHE A 212 -8.56 -4.04 9.63
N ARG A 213 -9.58 -3.47 10.28
CA ARG A 213 -9.46 -2.15 10.90
C ARG A 213 -8.41 -2.26 11.97
N GLU A 214 -7.63 -1.20 12.14
CA GLU A 214 -6.73 -1.08 13.28
C GLU A 214 -7.53 -1.26 14.58
N GLN A 215 -7.60 -2.50 15.08
CA GLN A 215 -7.76 -2.80 16.51
C GLN A 215 -6.52 -2.32 17.28
N HIS A 216 -5.53 -1.81 16.54
CA HIS A 216 -4.18 -1.46 16.93
C HIS A 216 -3.99 0.00 17.34
N PHE A 217 -5.05 0.82 17.41
CA PHE A 217 -4.96 2.17 17.95
C PHE A 217 -6.30 2.63 18.56
N ILE A 218 -6.30 2.82 19.87
CA ILE A 218 -7.34 3.53 20.61
C ILE A 218 -6.70 4.81 21.11
N ASP A 219 -7.20 5.96 20.64
CA ASP A 219 -6.72 7.29 21.04
C ASP A 219 -7.01 7.55 22.53
N TRP A 220 -6.62 8.70 23.07
CA TRP A 220 -6.82 9.08 24.48
C TRP A 220 -8.19 8.72 25.02
N HIS A 221 -8.22 7.78 25.95
CA HIS A 221 -9.43 7.34 26.63
C HIS A 221 -9.13 6.97 28.08
N PRO A 222 -10.02 7.33 29.02
CA PRO A 222 -9.95 6.78 30.36
C PRO A 222 -10.35 5.30 30.34
N ALA A 223 -9.85 4.56 31.33
CA ALA A 223 -10.30 3.21 31.54
C ALA A 223 -11.77 3.18 32.00
N PRO A 224 -12.59 2.23 31.52
CA PRO A 224 -14.02 2.18 31.83
C PRO A 224 -14.29 1.81 33.30
N ARG A 225 -13.33 1.14 33.95
CA ARG A 225 -13.36 0.70 35.34
C ARG A 225 -11.95 0.25 35.75
N ARG A 226 -11.74 0.05 37.05
CA ARG A 226 -10.52 -0.60 37.55
C ARG A 226 -10.55 -2.05 37.12
N GLN A 227 -9.48 -2.51 36.48
CA GLN A 227 -9.41 -3.88 35.95
C GLN A 227 -7.97 -4.31 35.72
N TYR A 228 -7.72 -5.60 35.86
CA TYR A 228 -6.51 -6.22 35.32
C TYR A 228 -6.73 -6.57 33.85
N ILE A 229 -5.72 -6.31 33.03
CA ILE A 229 -5.65 -6.79 31.66
C ILE A 229 -4.38 -7.65 31.54
N ILE A 230 -4.56 -8.91 31.14
CA ILE A 230 -3.48 -9.86 30.91
C ILE A 230 -3.37 -10.08 29.41
N SER A 231 -2.22 -9.77 28.82
CA SER A 231 -1.95 -10.02 27.41
C SER A 231 -1.75 -11.53 27.20
N VAL A 232 -2.54 -12.15 26.32
CA VAL A 232 -2.52 -13.60 26.04
C VAL A 232 -1.80 -13.90 24.73
N SER A 233 -1.98 -13.07 23.71
CA SER A 233 -1.23 -13.12 22.44
C SER A 233 -1.01 -11.71 21.91
N GLY A 234 -0.04 -11.54 21.01
CA GLY A 234 0.32 -10.23 20.46
C GLY A 234 0.95 -9.29 21.49
N ASN A 235 1.34 -8.10 21.04
CA ASN A 235 1.97 -7.08 21.88
C ASN A 235 1.06 -5.86 21.96
N VAL A 236 1.00 -5.21 23.12
CA VAL A 236 0.21 -3.98 23.33
C VAL A 236 1.14 -2.88 23.85
N GLU A 237 1.25 -1.76 23.16
CA GLU A 237 1.88 -0.53 23.65
C GLU A 237 0.83 0.38 24.29
N ILE A 238 1.08 0.84 25.51
CA ILE A 238 0.27 1.87 26.19
C ILE A 238 1.12 3.15 26.27
N GLU A 239 0.58 4.27 25.80
CA GLU A 239 1.19 5.60 26.00
C GLU A 239 0.39 6.39 27.04
N LEU A 240 1.11 6.92 28.03
CA LEU A 240 0.56 7.70 29.13
C LEU A 240 0.63 9.21 28.84
N GLY A 241 -0.12 10.01 29.58
CA GLY A 241 -0.28 11.45 29.34
C GLY A 241 1.02 12.28 29.35
N ASP A 242 2.08 11.76 29.99
CA ASP A 242 3.42 12.36 30.04
C ASP A 242 4.31 11.96 28.85
N GLY A 243 3.80 11.12 27.93
CA GLY A 243 4.51 10.59 26.78
C GLY A 243 5.25 9.28 27.03
N THR A 244 5.23 8.74 28.27
CA THR A 244 5.85 7.46 28.60
C THR A 244 5.12 6.32 27.91
N LYS A 245 5.87 5.34 27.39
CA LYS A 245 5.36 4.18 26.66
C LYS A 245 5.73 2.87 27.32
N HIS A 246 4.77 1.97 27.44
CA HIS A 246 4.96 0.63 28.00
C HIS A 246 4.48 -0.43 27.01
N THR A 247 5.32 -1.41 26.69
CA THR A 247 4.93 -2.57 25.88
C THR A 247 4.65 -3.77 26.78
N PHE A 248 3.50 -4.41 26.54
CA PHE A 248 3.04 -5.62 27.22
C PHE A 248 3.02 -6.77 26.23
N ASN A 249 3.77 -7.82 26.54
CA ASN A 249 3.92 -9.05 25.75
C ASN A 249 2.96 -10.13 26.26
N PRO A 250 2.80 -11.26 25.53
CA PRO A 250 2.05 -12.41 26.04
C PRO A 250 2.57 -12.87 27.40
N GLY A 251 1.67 -12.97 28.38
CA GLY A 251 1.96 -13.27 29.78
C GLY A 251 2.00 -12.05 30.70
N ASP A 252 2.22 -10.84 30.18
CA ASP A 252 2.28 -9.64 30.99
C ASP A 252 0.89 -9.21 31.49
N ALA A 253 0.81 -8.81 32.75
CA ALA A 253 -0.40 -8.29 33.37
C ALA A 253 -0.24 -6.81 33.72
N ARG A 254 -1.29 -6.02 33.51
CA ARG A 254 -1.34 -4.60 33.90
C ARG A 254 -2.61 -4.29 34.66
N LEU A 255 -2.47 -3.49 35.71
CA LEU A 255 -3.59 -2.89 36.41
C LEU A 255 -3.89 -1.53 35.76
N VAL A 256 -5.14 -1.31 35.37
CA VAL A 256 -5.57 -0.08 34.71
C VAL A 256 -6.53 0.68 35.63
N GLU A 257 -6.17 1.91 36.00
CA GLU A 257 -6.88 2.71 37.03
C GLU A 257 -7.06 4.19 36.65
N ASP A 258 -6.74 4.57 35.43
CA ASP A 258 -6.93 5.93 34.91
C ASP A 258 -8.39 6.18 34.50
N LEU A 259 -9.29 6.19 35.49
CA LEU A 259 -10.75 6.27 35.28
C LEU A 259 -11.24 7.66 34.87
N THR A 260 -10.41 8.69 35.06
CA THR A 260 -10.77 10.09 34.81
C THR A 260 -9.61 10.83 34.15
N GLY A 261 -9.90 11.99 33.55
CA GLY A 261 -8.91 12.80 32.84
C GLY A 261 -8.64 12.31 31.42
N LYS A 262 -7.43 12.56 30.91
CA LYS A 262 -7.01 12.27 29.53
C LYS A 262 -6.89 10.76 29.25
N GLY A 263 -6.61 9.98 30.29
CA GLY A 263 -6.40 8.53 30.20
C GLY A 263 -5.11 8.16 29.46
N HIS A 264 -5.19 7.15 28.60
CA HIS A 264 -4.06 6.59 27.84
C HIS A 264 -4.39 6.36 26.37
N ILE A 265 -3.36 6.16 25.55
CA ILE A 265 -3.49 5.59 24.20
C ILE A 265 -3.15 4.11 24.29
N THR A 266 -3.93 3.27 23.61
CA THR A 266 -3.59 1.85 23.40
C THR A 266 -3.17 1.64 21.95
N ARG A 267 -2.03 0.97 21.73
CA ARG A 267 -1.60 0.51 20.41
C ARG A 267 -1.31 -0.98 20.44
N VAL A 268 -1.49 -1.67 19.32
CA VAL A 268 -1.07 -3.07 19.19
C VAL A 268 -0.02 -3.14 18.09
N PRO A 269 1.26 -2.98 18.42
CA PRO A 269 2.32 -3.04 17.42
C PRO A 269 2.44 -4.46 16.82
N GLY A 270 2.45 -4.55 15.49
CA GLY A 270 2.72 -5.78 14.73
C GLY A 270 1.48 -6.53 14.25
N ASP A 271 1.72 -7.63 13.53
CA ASP A 271 0.69 -8.36 12.76
C ASP A 271 0.05 -9.53 13.54
N THR A 272 0.50 -9.80 14.77
CA THR A 272 -0.08 -10.86 15.62
C THR A 272 -1.30 -10.31 16.35
N PRO A 273 -2.49 -10.94 16.22
CA PRO A 273 -3.68 -10.50 16.94
C PRO A 273 -3.43 -10.38 18.45
N SER A 274 -3.77 -9.22 19.01
CA SER A 274 -3.69 -8.99 20.45
C SER A 274 -4.93 -9.56 21.13
N ILE A 275 -4.77 -10.67 21.85
CA ILE A 275 -5.82 -11.25 22.69
C ILE A 275 -5.50 -10.90 24.13
N SER A 276 -6.48 -10.43 24.89
CA SER A 276 -6.32 -10.11 26.30
C SER A 276 -7.44 -10.70 27.15
N ALA A 277 -7.10 -11.20 28.33
CA ALA A 277 -8.07 -11.50 29.38
C ALA A 277 -8.28 -10.25 30.23
N VAL A 278 -9.54 -9.85 30.42
CA VAL A 278 -9.91 -8.68 31.23
C VAL A 278 -10.60 -9.17 32.50
N ILE A 279 -10.08 -8.78 33.65
CA ILE A 279 -10.60 -9.12 34.97
C ILE A 279 -11.07 -7.82 35.63
N PRO A 280 -12.38 -7.53 35.61
CA PRO A 280 -12.96 -6.40 36.33
C PRO A 280 -12.63 -6.47 37.83
N LEU A 281 -12.25 -5.35 38.43
CA LEU A 281 -12.21 -5.21 39.88
C LEU A 281 -13.52 -4.58 40.35
N ALA A 282 -13.99 -5.05 41.51
CA ALA A 282 -15.22 -4.58 42.17
C ALA A 282 -15.05 -3.16 42.75
#